data_AF-C3XY53-F1
#
_entry.id   AF-C3XY53-F1
#
_cell.length_a   1.000
_cell.length_b   1.000
_cell.length_c   1.000
_cell.angle_alpha   90.00
_cell.angle_beta   90.00
_cell.angle_gamma   90.00
#
_symmetry.space_group_name_H-M   'P 1'
#
loop_
_entity.id
_entity.type
_entity.pdbx_description
1 polymer ?
#
loop_
_entity_poly.entity_id
_entity_poly.type
_entity_poly.pdbx_seq_one_letter_code
_entity_poly.pdbx_strand_id
1 'polypeptide(L)'
;MWGLPLFQSRFFHMLGLLLCLLIVTTGANTSLSLFDFYDEKALDGHNSQRIAGISKEDCATRCLTGTSTVAFGTCLSFDYDNNGGGACILSIANKDTPGANLNDGGTRFDYYHRKEGSMFEKHDNQALSGFNDQSVSGITPGDCALRCLQGTSSVPAGTCRSFDFDRSRSLCVLSINSKDTQPSALGLNNNNDYYHRKRECDLGLLSLGLSHLP
;
A
#
# COMPACT_ATOMS: atom_id res chain seq x y z
N MET A 1 14.98 22.28 57.49
CA MET A 1 15.69 22.54 56.22
C MET A 1 16.84 21.55 56.22
N TRP A 2 16.85 20.48 55.43
CA TRP A 2 17.00 20.41 53.97
C TRP A 2 16.24 19.20 53.39
N GLY A 3 15.71 19.34 52.17
CA GLY A 3 14.85 18.38 51.49
C GLY A 3 15.60 17.25 50.77
N LEU A 4 14.89 16.12 50.61
CA LEU A 4 15.27 14.99 49.76
C LEU A 4 14.70 15.19 48.34
N PRO A 5 15.45 14.90 47.25
CA PRO A 5 14.93 14.98 45.90
C PRO A 5 14.32 13.65 45.42
N LEU A 6 13.13 13.79 44.85
CA LEU A 6 12.44 13.01 43.82
C LEU A 6 13.26 11.91 43.12
N PHE A 7 12.90 10.65 43.37
CA PHE A 7 13.29 9.48 42.57
C PHE A 7 12.03 8.78 42.03
N GLN A 8 11.26 9.48 41.22
CA GLN A 8 10.09 8.94 40.52
C GLN A 8 9.95 9.64 39.16
N SER A 9 10.67 9.19 38.12
CA SER A 9 10.28 9.47 36.73
C SER A 9 11.14 8.75 35.68
N ARG A 10 11.50 7.47 35.86
CA ARG A 10 12.17 6.71 34.78
C ARG A 10 11.65 5.31 34.50
N PHE A 11 10.64 4.84 35.23
CA PHE A 11 10.11 3.48 35.03
C PHE A 11 8.99 3.37 33.98
N PHE A 12 8.33 4.47 33.61
CA PHE A 12 7.17 4.41 32.69
C PHE A 12 7.50 4.61 31.20
N HIS A 13 8.72 5.01 30.84
CA HIS A 13 9.10 5.19 29.43
C HIS A 13 9.71 3.95 28.77
N MET A 14 10.20 2.97 29.55
CA MET A 14 10.79 1.75 28.97
C MET A 14 9.78 0.64 28.65
N LEU A 15 8.56 0.69 29.21
CA LEU A 15 7.55 -0.34 28.95
C LEU A 15 6.79 -0.10 27.62
N GLY A 16 6.69 1.14 27.16
CA GLY A 16 6.02 1.48 25.89
C GLY A 16 6.86 1.18 24.63
N LEU A 17 8.19 1.26 24.74
CA LEU A 17 9.11 0.96 23.63
C LEU A 17 9.34 -0.55 23.43
N LEU A 18 9.08 -1.37 24.45
CA LEU A 18 9.31 -2.81 24.40
C LEU A 18 8.18 -3.59 23.70
N LEU A 19 6.97 -3.01 23.57
CA LEU A 19 5.83 -3.69 22.93
C LEU A 19 5.89 -3.70 21.40
N CYS A 20 6.69 -2.83 20.77
CA CYS A 20 6.88 -2.82 19.31
C CYS A 20 7.89 -3.86 18.81
N LEU A 21 8.73 -4.42 19.69
CA LEU A 21 9.87 -5.27 19.32
C LEU A 21 9.56 -6.77 19.25
N LEU A 22 8.35 -7.22 19.61
CA LEU A 22 8.05 -8.65 19.79
C LEU A 22 7.06 -9.25 18.77
N ILE A 23 6.69 -8.55 17.71
CA ILE A 23 5.89 -9.14 16.63
C ILE A 23 6.55 -8.82 15.28
N VAL A 24 7.75 -9.35 15.06
CA VAL A 24 8.17 -9.65 13.68
C VAL A 24 7.63 -11.04 13.37
N THR A 25 6.30 -11.12 13.19
CA THR A 25 5.76 -12.24 12.44
C THR A 25 6.27 -12.07 11.02
N THR A 26 7.21 -12.92 10.60
CA THR A 26 7.49 -13.14 9.18
C THR A 26 6.26 -13.78 8.55
N GLY A 27 5.16 -13.04 8.47
CA GLY A 27 4.04 -13.38 7.61
C GLY A 27 4.57 -13.25 6.18
N ALA A 28 4.44 -14.32 5.39
CA ALA A 28 4.62 -14.17 3.96
C ALA A 28 3.67 -13.06 3.50
N ASN A 29 4.21 -11.96 2.97
CA ASN A 29 3.40 -10.89 2.39
C ASN A 29 2.71 -11.46 1.16
N THR A 30 1.47 -11.93 1.34
CA THR A 30 0.62 -12.42 0.26
C THR A 30 0.18 -11.25 -0.61
N SER A 31 -0.12 -11.50 -1.88
CA SER A 31 -0.72 -10.53 -2.78
C SER A 31 -2.02 -9.95 -2.21
N LEU A 32 -2.81 -10.75 -1.51
CA LEU A 32 -4.03 -10.30 -0.82
C LEU A 32 -3.79 -9.23 0.24
N SER A 33 -2.61 -9.16 0.86
CA SER A 33 -2.30 -8.13 1.85
C SER A 33 -2.35 -6.69 1.29
N LEU A 34 -2.19 -6.57 -0.05
CA LEU A 34 -2.27 -5.31 -0.78
C LEU A 34 -3.71 -4.87 -1.11
N PHE A 35 -4.71 -5.60 -0.61
CA PHE A 35 -6.12 -5.30 -0.80
C PHE A 35 -6.83 -5.09 0.54
N ASP A 36 -7.80 -4.19 0.55
CA ASP A 36 -8.84 -4.13 1.57
C ASP A 36 -9.94 -5.13 1.19
N PHE A 37 -10.43 -5.87 2.17
CA PHE A 37 -11.41 -6.94 1.99
C PHE A 37 -12.79 -6.49 2.48
N TYR A 38 -13.80 -6.72 1.65
CA TYR A 38 -15.20 -6.45 1.96
C TYR A 38 -16.00 -7.74 1.72
N ASP A 39 -16.38 -8.36 2.83
CA ASP A 39 -17.14 -9.61 2.88
C ASP A 39 -18.53 -9.46 2.27
N GLU A 40 -18.97 -10.44 1.47
CA GLU A 40 -20.30 -10.46 0.85
C GLU A 40 -20.63 -9.20 0.02
N LYS A 41 -19.60 -8.65 -0.63
CA LYS A 41 -19.72 -7.47 -1.52
C LYS A 41 -19.24 -7.79 -2.93
N ALA A 42 -19.77 -7.03 -3.89
CA ALA A 42 -19.35 -7.06 -5.28
C ALA A 42 -19.46 -5.67 -5.92
N LEU A 43 -18.59 -5.38 -6.88
CA LEU A 43 -18.62 -4.15 -7.66
C LEU A 43 -19.45 -4.36 -8.94
N ASP A 44 -20.71 -3.94 -8.91
CA ASP A 44 -21.64 -4.25 -9.99
C ASP A 44 -21.31 -3.54 -11.31
N GLY A 45 -21.48 -4.24 -12.43
CA GLY A 45 -21.28 -3.70 -13.78
C GLY A 45 -19.82 -3.41 -14.21
N HIS A 46 -18.83 -3.59 -13.32
CA HIS A 46 -17.43 -3.22 -13.56
C HIS A 46 -16.52 -4.44 -13.75
N ASN A 47 -16.82 -5.27 -14.75
CA ASN A 47 -16.15 -6.55 -14.96
C ASN A 47 -15.20 -6.50 -16.19
N SER A 48 -13.93 -6.18 -15.98
CA SER A 48 -12.95 -6.08 -17.07
C SER A 48 -12.47 -7.43 -17.58
N GLN A 49 -12.33 -8.41 -16.69
CA GLN A 49 -11.96 -9.78 -17.08
C GLN A 49 -12.44 -10.80 -16.04
N ARG A 50 -12.99 -11.92 -16.51
CA ARG A 50 -13.30 -13.07 -15.65
C ARG A 50 -12.32 -14.22 -15.88
N ILE A 51 -11.84 -14.84 -14.82
CA ILE A 51 -10.88 -15.95 -14.83
C ILE A 51 -11.40 -17.04 -13.89
N ALA A 52 -11.76 -18.20 -14.42
CA ALA A 52 -12.32 -19.30 -13.65
C ALA A 52 -11.25 -20.23 -13.07
N GLY A 53 -11.57 -20.91 -11.96
CA GLY A 53 -10.77 -21.98 -11.39
C GLY A 53 -9.45 -21.52 -10.77
N ILE A 54 -9.39 -20.30 -10.24
CA ILE A 54 -8.20 -19.76 -9.57
C ILE A 54 -8.52 -19.36 -8.13
N SER A 55 -7.50 -19.34 -7.27
CA SER A 55 -7.66 -18.92 -5.87
C SER A 55 -7.81 -17.40 -5.74
N LYS A 56 -8.25 -16.94 -4.56
CA LYS A 56 -8.25 -15.51 -4.18
C LYS A 56 -6.86 -14.88 -4.30
N GLU A 57 -5.83 -15.64 -3.91
CA GLU A 57 -4.44 -15.21 -3.96
C GLU A 57 -3.92 -15.07 -5.40
N ASP A 58 -4.29 -16.00 -6.28
CA ASP A 58 -3.98 -15.90 -7.71
C ASP A 58 -4.73 -14.72 -8.34
N CYS A 59 -5.96 -14.45 -7.90
CA CYS A 59 -6.74 -13.30 -8.35
C CYS A 59 -6.06 -11.98 -7.98
N ALA A 60 -5.66 -11.84 -6.71
CA ALA A 60 -4.89 -10.69 -6.23
C ALA A 60 -3.57 -10.54 -7.02
N THR A 61 -2.85 -11.64 -7.22
CA THR A 61 -1.60 -11.63 -8.00
C THR A 61 -1.85 -11.13 -9.43
N ARG A 62 -2.86 -11.66 -10.13
CA ARG A 62 -3.20 -11.24 -11.50
C ARG A 62 -3.69 -9.80 -11.58
N CYS A 63 -4.39 -9.31 -10.56
CA CYS A 63 -4.76 -7.92 -10.48
C CYS A 63 -3.50 -7.03 -10.40
N LEU A 64 -2.54 -7.37 -9.55
CA LEU A 64 -1.32 -6.61 -9.38
C LEU A 64 -0.41 -6.69 -10.62
N THR A 65 -0.10 -7.90 -11.09
CA THR A 65 0.85 -8.12 -12.19
C THR A 65 0.26 -7.89 -13.58
N GLY A 66 -1.06 -7.76 -13.67
CA GLY A 66 -1.78 -7.70 -14.92
C GLY A 66 -1.94 -9.06 -15.62
N THR A 67 -2.67 -9.01 -16.71
CA THR A 67 -3.00 -10.10 -17.63
C THR A 67 -2.88 -9.60 -19.07
N SER A 68 -3.25 -10.42 -20.05
CA SER A 68 -3.38 -9.99 -21.44
C SER A 68 -4.54 -9.03 -21.69
N THR A 69 -5.50 -8.93 -20.77
CA THR A 69 -6.72 -8.10 -20.90
C THR A 69 -6.67 -6.88 -19.99
N VAL A 70 -6.15 -7.05 -18.78
CA VAL A 70 -6.01 -5.99 -17.78
C VAL A 70 -4.53 -5.71 -17.62
N ALA A 71 -4.06 -4.56 -18.12
CA ALA A 71 -2.63 -4.24 -18.12
C ALA A 71 -2.07 -4.15 -16.69
N PHE A 72 -0.75 -4.39 -16.55
CA PHE A 72 -0.02 -4.19 -15.30
C PHE A 72 -0.41 -2.86 -14.66
N GLY A 73 -0.69 -2.88 -13.36
CA GLY A 73 -1.01 -1.67 -12.61
C GLY A 73 -2.37 -1.02 -12.91
N THR A 74 -3.16 -1.51 -13.87
CA THR A 74 -4.49 -0.92 -14.18
C THR A 74 -5.65 -1.56 -13.43
N CYS A 75 -5.48 -2.77 -12.90
CA CYS A 75 -6.51 -3.39 -12.08
C CYS A 75 -6.60 -2.71 -10.71
N LEU A 76 -7.74 -2.08 -10.40
CA LEU A 76 -7.94 -1.34 -9.15
C LEU A 76 -8.70 -2.16 -8.10
N SER A 77 -9.41 -3.21 -8.51
CA SER A 77 -10.13 -4.10 -7.60
C SER A 77 -10.50 -5.43 -8.27
N PHE A 78 -10.99 -6.38 -7.49
CA PHE A 78 -11.60 -7.59 -8.02
C PHE A 78 -12.73 -8.12 -7.13
N ASP A 79 -13.70 -8.76 -7.76
CA ASP A 79 -14.67 -9.61 -7.08
C ASP A 79 -14.21 -11.08 -7.17
N TYR A 80 -14.39 -11.82 -6.09
CA TYR A 80 -14.15 -13.26 -6.07
C TYR A 80 -15.47 -14.03 -5.91
N ASP A 81 -15.85 -14.78 -6.94
CA ASP A 81 -16.98 -15.72 -6.92
C ASP A 81 -16.57 -16.97 -6.15
N ASN A 82 -17.12 -17.16 -4.95
CA ASN A 82 -16.83 -18.30 -4.09
C ASN A 82 -17.47 -19.61 -4.59
N ASN A 83 -18.35 -19.57 -5.62
CA ASN A 83 -19.02 -20.75 -6.15
C ASN A 83 -18.20 -21.48 -7.22
N GLY A 84 -18.55 -22.75 -7.45
CA GLY A 84 -18.17 -23.49 -8.66
C GLY A 84 -16.66 -23.65 -8.88
N GLY A 85 -15.87 -23.75 -7.81
CA GLY A 85 -14.41 -23.86 -7.87
C GLY A 85 -13.67 -22.53 -7.90
N GLY A 86 -14.35 -21.41 -7.66
CA GLY A 86 -13.73 -20.09 -7.57
C GLY A 86 -13.65 -19.39 -8.92
N ALA A 87 -14.00 -18.11 -8.98
CA ALA A 87 -13.66 -17.28 -10.13
C ALA A 87 -13.30 -15.86 -9.75
N CYS A 88 -12.29 -15.34 -10.43
CA CYS A 88 -11.78 -14.00 -10.26
C CYS A 88 -12.40 -13.08 -11.31
N ILE A 89 -12.92 -11.93 -10.88
CA ILE A 89 -13.48 -10.92 -11.76
C ILE A 89 -12.68 -9.63 -11.53
N LEU A 90 -11.69 -9.41 -12.39
CA LEU A 90 -10.82 -8.24 -12.33
C LEU A 90 -11.54 -6.99 -12.84
N SER A 91 -11.25 -5.86 -12.20
CA SER A 91 -11.80 -4.56 -12.56
C SER A 91 -10.72 -3.50 -12.66
N ILE A 92 -10.77 -2.70 -13.73
CA ILE A 92 -10.03 -1.42 -13.84
C ILE A 92 -10.75 -0.27 -13.11
N ALA A 93 -11.87 -0.56 -12.45
CA ALA A 93 -12.59 0.36 -11.58
C ALA A 93 -12.50 -0.14 -10.13
N ASN A 94 -12.95 0.71 -9.21
CA ASN A 94 -13.07 0.40 -7.79
C ASN A 94 -14.27 1.16 -7.19
N LYS A 95 -14.56 0.94 -5.89
CA LYS A 95 -15.65 1.62 -5.18
C LYS A 95 -15.58 3.16 -5.17
N ASP A 96 -14.41 3.74 -5.46
CA ASP A 96 -14.18 5.19 -5.49
C ASP A 96 -14.24 5.74 -6.93
N THR A 97 -14.45 4.88 -7.92
CA THR A 97 -14.66 5.27 -9.32
C THR A 97 -16.04 5.92 -9.46
N PRO A 98 -16.16 7.12 -10.08
CA PRO A 98 -17.45 7.77 -10.26
C PRO A 98 -18.48 6.88 -10.96
N GLY A 99 -19.63 6.69 -10.32
CA GLY A 99 -20.72 5.86 -10.83
C GLY A 99 -20.61 4.36 -10.53
N ALA A 100 -19.50 3.91 -9.92
CA ALA A 100 -19.38 2.54 -9.45
C ALA A 100 -20.11 2.37 -8.12
N ASN A 101 -20.85 1.26 -7.99
CA ASN A 101 -21.62 0.94 -6.79
C ASN A 101 -21.15 -0.38 -6.22
N LEU A 102 -20.71 -0.33 -4.96
CA LEU A 102 -20.45 -1.54 -4.18
C LEU A 102 -21.77 -2.05 -3.63
N ASN A 103 -22.21 -3.20 -4.12
CA ASN A 103 -23.51 -3.78 -3.79
C ASN A 103 -23.36 -5.00 -2.89
N ASP A 104 -24.50 -5.45 -2.36
CA ASP A 104 -24.59 -6.74 -1.69
C ASP A 104 -24.34 -7.87 -2.70
N GLY A 105 -23.22 -8.57 -2.53
CA GLY A 105 -22.85 -9.73 -3.34
C GLY A 105 -23.50 -11.02 -2.83
N GLY A 106 -24.12 -10.98 -1.65
CA GLY A 106 -24.51 -12.13 -0.86
C GLY A 106 -23.33 -13.05 -0.54
N THR A 107 -23.61 -14.26 -0.06
CA THR A 107 -22.60 -15.28 0.27
C THR A 107 -21.78 -15.77 -0.94
N ARG A 108 -22.07 -15.25 -2.14
CA ARG A 108 -21.44 -15.68 -3.39
C ARG A 108 -20.16 -14.90 -3.67
N PHE A 109 -20.12 -13.60 -3.37
CA PHE A 109 -19.03 -12.74 -3.83
C PHE A 109 -18.35 -12.03 -2.67
N ASP A 110 -17.04 -11.92 -2.80
CA ASP A 110 -16.20 -11.09 -1.94
C ASP A 110 -15.52 -10.01 -2.76
N TYR A 111 -15.50 -8.77 -2.25
CA TYR A 111 -14.86 -7.65 -2.92
C TYR A 111 -13.49 -7.34 -2.33
N TYR A 112 -12.51 -7.14 -3.20
CA TYR A 112 -11.14 -6.79 -2.84
C TYR A 112 -10.74 -5.49 -3.52
N HIS A 113 -10.53 -4.45 -2.72
CA HIS A 113 -10.14 -3.12 -3.17
C HIS A 113 -8.63 -2.95 -3.07
N ARG A 114 -7.93 -2.59 -4.15
CA ARG A 114 -6.48 -2.40 -4.09
C ARG A 114 -6.16 -1.18 -3.23
N LYS A 115 -5.23 -1.30 -2.28
CA LYS A 115 -4.80 -0.24 -1.35
C LYS A 115 -3.96 0.87 -2.01
N GLU A 116 -4.27 1.25 -3.24
CA GLU A 116 -3.50 2.21 -4.03
C GLU A 116 -3.30 3.52 -3.32
N GLY A 117 -2.04 3.96 -3.20
CA GLY A 117 -1.70 5.23 -2.56
C GLY A 117 -2.04 5.30 -1.07
N SER A 118 -2.95 4.49 -0.53
CA SER A 118 -3.32 4.50 0.89
C SER A 118 -2.16 4.01 1.77
N MET A 119 -1.30 3.15 1.22
CA MET A 119 -0.03 2.74 1.84
C MET A 119 1.08 3.80 1.78
N PHE A 120 0.86 4.90 1.04
CA PHE A 120 1.83 5.97 0.87
C PHE A 120 1.26 7.30 1.36
N GLU A 121 2.12 8.12 1.95
CA GLU A 121 1.85 9.53 2.22
C GLU A 121 2.49 10.34 1.10
N LYS A 122 1.67 11.09 0.35
CA LYS A 122 2.15 11.95 -0.73
C LYS A 122 2.59 13.29 -0.17
N HIS A 123 3.73 13.76 -0.64
CA HIS A 123 4.34 15.05 -0.37
C HIS A 123 4.54 15.80 -1.69
N ASP A 124 3.67 16.76 -1.96
CA ASP A 124 3.68 17.51 -3.22
C ASP A 124 4.93 18.38 -3.36
N ASN A 125 5.51 18.41 -4.57
CA ASN A 125 6.67 19.25 -4.89
C ASN A 125 7.89 18.96 -4.01
N GLN A 126 8.09 17.70 -3.66
CA GLN A 126 9.24 17.24 -2.87
C GLN A 126 9.91 16.05 -3.53
N ALA A 127 11.20 15.85 -3.25
CA ALA A 127 11.97 14.68 -3.68
C ALA A 127 13.04 14.31 -2.66
N LEU A 128 13.40 13.03 -2.59
CA LEU A 128 14.48 12.53 -1.73
C LEU A 128 15.81 12.52 -2.51
N SER A 129 16.56 13.62 -2.42
CA SER A 129 17.73 13.84 -3.27
C SER A 129 18.90 12.90 -2.96
N GLY A 130 19.42 12.21 -3.99
CA GLY A 130 20.64 11.40 -3.90
C GLY A 130 20.43 9.96 -3.43
N PHE A 131 19.19 9.55 -3.16
CA PHE A 131 18.85 8.20 -2.67
C PHE A 131 18.02 7.42 -3.71
N ASN A 132 18.60 7.29 -4.90
CA ASN A 132 17.93 6.74 -6.09
C ASN A 132 18.39 5.30 -6.35
N ASP A 133 17.73 4.31 -5.75
CA ASP A 133 18.12 2.90 -5.90
C ASP A 133 17.73 2.32 -7.26
N GLN A 134 16.58 2.74 -7.81
CA GLN A 134 16.17 2.37 -9.16
C GLN A 134 15.29 3.43 -9.81
N SER A 135 15.50 3.66 -11.11
CA SER A 135 14.62 4.50 -11.93
C SER A 135 13.83 3.67 -12.95
N VAL A 136 12.54 3.98 -13.12
CA VAL A 136 11.64 3.32 -14.08
C VAL A 136 10.81 4.39 -14.78
N SER A 137 10.90 4.48 -16.11
CA SER A 137 10.21 5.50 -16.91
C SER A 137 8.92 4.99 -17.55
N GLY A 138 8.06 5.93 -17.94
CA GLY A 138 6.83 5.64 -18.68
C GLY A 138 5.76 4.97 -17.83
N ILE A 139 5.75 5.20 -16.52
CA ILE A 139 4.79 4.59 -15.60
C ILE A 139 4.02 5.66 -14.81
N THR A 140 2.92 5.25 -14.17
CA THR A 140 2.12 6.12 -13.30
C THR A 140 2.65 6.10 -11.85
N PRO A 141 2.22 7.03 -10.97
CA PRO A 141 2.51 6.93 -9.54
C PRO A 141 1.98 5.63 -8.91
N GLY A 142 0.84 5.12 -9.36
CA GLY A 142 0.28 3.85 -8.90
C GLY A 142 1.17 2.67 -9.26
N ASP A 143 1.70 2.63 -10.48
CA ASP A 143 2.68 1.63 -10.90
C ASP A 143 3.96 1.71 -10.07
N CYS A 144 4.40 2.92 -9.73
CA CYS A 144 5.57 3.15 -8.90
C CYS A 144 5.37 2.62 -7.48
N ALA A 145 4.22 2.94 -6.87
CA ALA A 145 3.82 2.40 -5.57
C ALA A 145 3.75 0.88 -5.59
N LEU A 146 3.17 0.29 -6.64
CA LEU A 146 3.08 -1.15 -6.77
C LEU A 146 4.46 -1.81 -6.87
N ARG A 147 5.36 -1.27 -7.69
CA ARG A 147 6.75 -1.75 -7.78
C ARG A 147 7.51 -1.61 -6.47
N CYS A 148 7.24 -0.54 -5.72
CA CYS A 148 7.80 -0.37 -4.37
C CYS A 148 7.32 -1.49 -3.43
N LEU A 149 6.03 -1.85 -3.49
CA LEU A 149 5.45 -2.89 -2.63
C LEU A 149 5.89 -4.31 -3.02
N GLN A 150 5.82 -4.64 -4.31
CA GLN A 150 6.19 -5.97 -4.84
C GLN A 150 7.70 -6.17 -4.94
N GLY A 151 8.46 -5.08 -4.96
CA GLY A 151 9.88 -5.09 -5.21
C GLY A 151 10.24 -5.28 -6.68
N THR A 152 11.54 -5.18 -6.91
CA THR A 152 12.20 -5.31 -8.21
C THR A 152 13.52 -6.06 -8.02
N SER A 153 14.31 -6.20 -9.09
CA SER A 153 15.67 -6.74 -9.02
C SER A 153 16.64 -5.87 -8.20
N SER A 154 16.41 -4.55 -8.16
CA SER A 154 17.32 -3.59 -7.51
C SER A 154 16.81 -3.15 -6.14
N VAL A 155 15.49 -3.16 -5.93
CA VAL A 155 14.82 -2.80 -4.69
C VAL A 155 13.95 -3.99 -4.29
N PRO A 156 14.48 -4.96 -3.52
CA PRO A 156 13.75 -6.18 -3.20
C PRO A 156 12.39 -5.96 -2.52
N ALA A 157 11.51 -6.94 -2.64
CA ALA A 157 10.20 -6.91 -1.99
C ALA A 157 10.35 -6.61 -0.49
N GLY A 158 9.56 -5.65 0.01
CA GLY A 158 9.59 -5.24 1.40
C GLY A 158 10.73 -4.28 1.80
N THR A 159 11.74 -4.03 0.96
CA THR A 159 12.83 -3.08 1.29
C THR A 159 12.56 -1.67 0.84
N CYS A 160 11.73 -1.47 -0.19
CA CYS A 160 11.34 -0.14 -0.64
C CYS A 160 10.61 0.63 0.47
N ARG A 161 11.09 1.85 0.76
CA ARG A 161 10.57 2.73 1.81
C ARG A 161 9.98 4.02 1.26
N SER A 162 10.35 4.41 0.05
CA SER A 162 9.73 5.56 -0.60
C SER A 162 9.99 5.55 -2.10
N PHE A 163 9.33 6.48 -2.81
CA PHE A 163 9.67 6.78 -4.18
C PHE A 163 9.42 8.25 -4.51
N ASP A 164 10.19 8.78 -5.47
CA ASP A 164 9.91 10.06 -6.12
C ASP A 164 9.23 9.80 -7.47
N PHE A 165 8.27 10.65 -7.83
CA PHE A 165 7.63 10.61 -9.14
C PHE A 165 7.79 11.93 -9.88
N ASP A 166 8.57 11.93 -10.95
CA ASP A 166 8.70 13.06 -11.87
C ASP A 166 7.50 13.11 -12.82
N ARG A 167 6.66 14.12 -12.63
CA ARG A 167 5.42 14.30 -13.40
C ARG A 167 5.68 14.62 -14.86
N SER A 168 6.78 15.30 -15.16
CA SER A 168 7.10 15.76 -16.52
C SER A 168 7.62 14.63 -17.41
N ARG A 169 8.32 13.65 -16.80
CA ARG A 169 8.94 12.54 -17.51
C ARG A 169 8.24 11.20 -17.27
N SER A 170 7.19 11.17 -16.46
CA SER A 170 6.58 9.94 -15.95
C SER A 170 7.63 8.97 -15.43
N LEU A 171 8.56 9.48 -14.62
CA LEU A 171 9.71 8.75 -14.09
C LEU A 171 9.51 8.47 -12.61
N CYS A 172 9.49 7.19 -12.27
CA CYS A 172 9.50 6.68 -10.93
C CYS A 172 10.93 6.44 -10.46
N VAL A 173 11.27 6.91 -9.26
CA VAL A 173 12.56 6.63 -8.61
C VAL A 173 12.28 5.94 -7.28
N LEU A 174 12.54 4.63 -7.23
CA LEU A 174 12.37 3.82 -6.02
C LEU A 174 13.56 4.00 -5.08
N SER A 175 13.28 4.02 -3.78
CA SER A 175 14.29 4.15 -2.74
C SER A 175 14.08 3.17 -1.59
N ILE A 176 15.17 2.55 -1.12
CA ILE A 176 15.19 1.85 0.18
C ILE A 176 15.29 2.82 1.37
N ASN A 177 15.48 4.11 1.10
CA ASN A 177 15.51 5.18 2.09
C ASN A 177 14.19 5.94 2.14
N SER A 178 14.02 6.79 3.15
CA SER A 178 12.84 7.64 3.34
C SER A 178 13.19 8.95 4.04
N LYS A 179 12.20 9.83 4.21
CA LYS A 179 12.31 11.03 5.07
C LYS A 179 12.68 10.70 6.52
N ASP A 180 12.42 9.48 6.99
CA ASP A 180 12.77 9.06 8.34
C ASP A 180 14.23 8.64 8.44
N THR A 181 14.76 7.96 7.40
CA THR A 181 16.16 7.52 7.38
C THR A 181 17.11 8.61 6.90
N GLN A 182 16.63 9.53 6.05
CA GLN A 182 17.41 10.60 5.41
C GLN A 182 16.64 11.94 5.42
N PRO A 183 16.32 12.51 6.59
CA PRO A 183 15.49 13.71 6.69
C PRO A 183 16.09 14.94 6.00
N SER A 184 17.42 15.07 6.01
CA SER A 184 18.13 16.19 5.36
C SER A 184 18.11 16.13 3.82
N ALA A 185 17.74 14.99 3.25
CA ALA A 185 17.71 14.78 1.81
C ALA A 185 16.35 15.11 1.18
N LEU A 186 15.31 15.25 2.01
CA LEU A 186 13.98 15.64 1.54
C LEU A 186 13.98 17.15 1.27
N GLY A 187 13.85 17.52 0.00
CA GLY A 187 13.90 18.90 -0.44
C GLY A 187 12.77 19.25 -1.40
N LEU A 188 12.58 20.55 -1.62
CA LEU A 188 11.62 21.05 -2.62
C LEU A 188 12.08 20.68 -4.03
N ASN A 189 11.14 20.22 -4.84
CA ASN A 189 11.34 19.91 -6.24
C ASN A 189 10.01 20.04 -6.99
N ASN A 190 9.83 21.13 -7.74
CA ASN A 190 8.58 21.45 -8.42
C ASN A 190 8.17 20.47 -9.53
N ASN A 191 9.04 19.55 -9.93
CA ASN A 191 8.71 18.56 -10.95
C ASN A 191 8.36 17.19 -10.35
N ASN A 192 8.62 16.99 -9.06
CA ASN A 192 8.52 15.69 -8.41
C ASN A 192 7.52 15.71 -7.26
N ASP A 193 6.86 14.59 -7.04
CA ASP A 193 6.12 14.31 -5.83
C ASP A 193 6.81 13.17 -5.09
N TYR A 194 7.03 13.34 -3.78
CA TYR A 194 7.64 12.33 -2.91
C TYR A 194 6.53 11.48 -2.28
N TYR A 195 6.71 10.17 -2.25
CA TYR A 195 5.76 9.23 -1.68
C TYR A 195 6.45 8.41 -0.61
N HIS A 196 6.06 8.67 0.63
CA HIS A 196 6.58 8.00 1.80
C HIS A 196 5.76 6.75 2.12
N ARG A 197 6.38 5.56 2.24
CA ARG A 197 5.65 4.36 2.62
C ARG A 197 5.29 4.41 4.10
N LYS A 198 3.99 4.41 4.42
CA LYS A 198 3.49 4.34 5.80
C LYS A 198 3.95 3.04 6.45
N ARG A 199 4.28 3.07 7.74
CA ARG A 199 4.64 1.84 8.46
C ARG A 199 3.38 1.03 8.76
N GLU A 200 3.52 -0.28 8.92
CA GLU A 200 2.40 -1.18 9.24
C GLU A 200 1.66 -0.76 10.53
N CYS A 201 2.37 -0.16 11.50
CA CYS A 201 1.76 0.39 12.71
C CYS A 201 0.88 1.62 12.43
N ASP A 202 1.22 2.44 11.44
CA ASP A 202 0.46 3.62 11.07
C ASP A 202 -0.83 3.24 10.31
N LEU A 203 -0.82 2.08 9.63
CA LEU A 203 -1.99 1.51 8.95
C LEU A 203 -2.98 0.87 9.94
N GLY A 204 -2.50 0.24 11.01
CA GLY A 204 -3.34 -0.33 12.08
C GLY A 204 -4.08 0.72 12.91
N LEU A 205 -3.46 1.89 13.14
CA LEU A 205 -4.07 3.03 13.84
C LEU A 205 -5.21 3.68 13.04
N LEU A 206 -5.12 3.69 11.71
CA LEU A 206 -6.18 4.18 10.83
C LEU A 206 -7.41 3.25 10.81
N SER A 207 -7.21 1.93 10.91
CA SER A 207 -8.30 0.95 11.05
C SER A 207 -9.02 1.05 12.40
N LEU A 208 -8.31 1.50 13.45
CA LEU A 208 -8.85 1.65 14.81
C LEU A 208 -9.39 3.05 15.13
N GLY A 209 -9.45 3.97 14.15
CA GLY A 209 -10.07 5.30 14.33
C GLY A 209 -9.41 6.19 15.38
N LEU A 210 -8.18 5.89 15.82
CA LEU A 210 -7.46 6.70 16.80
C LEU A 210 -6.59 7.72 16.07
N SER A 211 -7.24 8.75 15.53
CA SER A 211 -6.57 9.97 15.14
C SER A 211 -6.60 10.98 16.30
N HIS A 212 -5.42 11.52 16.59
CA HIS A 212 -5.10 12.61 17.50
C HIS A 212 -5.14 12.30 19.00
N LEU A 213 -4.01 12.56 19.65
CA LEU A 213 -3.84 13.63 20.65
C LEU A 213 -2.32 13.89 20.84
N PRO A 214 -1.94 15.09 21.30
CA PRO A 214 -0.86 15.91 20.76
C PRO A 214 0.57 15.48 21.11
#